data_AF-A0A9Q8V7S4-F1
#
_entry.id   AF-A0A9Q8V7S4-F1
#
_cell.length_a   1.000
_cell.length_b   1.000
_cell.length_c   1.000
_cell.angle_alpha   90.00
_cell.angle_beta   90.00
_cell.angle_gamma   90.00
#
_symmetry.space_group_name_H-M   'P 1'
#
loop_
_entity.id
_entity.type
_entity.pdbx_description
1 polymer ?
#
loop_
_entity_poly.entity_id
_entity_poly.type
_entity_poly.pdbx_seq_one_letter_code
_entity_poly.pdbx_strand_id
1 'polypeptide(L)'
;MINWDHCGEDARIAYTTGHEAAIEHAANGRKSRETLFEAYVMNAFADHYLQDFFLAGYLRVPRRLLYGMTGMADKLAQYMHDEDSAFGLQVEDASGSRWTAFGDRKLLDKVNEVNLLKCQAAAAASAREVYDA
;
A
#
# COMPACT_ATOMS: atom_id res chain seq x y z
N MET A 1 5.59 7.38 15.86
CA MET A 1 4.79 6.14 15.76
C MET A 1 5.61 5.16 14.95
N ILE A 2 5.66 3.89 15.36
CA ILE A 2 6.46 2.87 14.69
C ILE A 2 5.51 2.15 13.71
N ASN A 3 5.68 2.37 12.41
CA ASN A 3 4.78 1.94 11.32
C ASN A 3 5.46 0.92 10.39
N TRP A 4 5.91 -0.21 10.95
CA TRP A 4 6.65 -1.22 10.18
C TRP A 4 5.81 -1.85 9.08
N ASP A 5 4.55 -2.11 9.39
CA ASP A 5 3.52 -2.68 8.53
C ASP A 5 3.19 -1.84 7.29
N HIS A 6 3.74 -0.64 7.15
CA HIS A 6 3.54 0.19 5.96
C HIS A 6 4.68 0.08 4.95
N CYS A 7 5.78 -0.62 5.25
CA CYS A 7 6.98 -0.63 4.39
C CYS A 7 7.26 -1.99 3.76
N GLY A 8 7.54 -2.01 2.45
CA GLY A 8 8.07 -3.16 1.73
C GLY A 8 7.30 -4.47 1.97
N GLU A 9 8.03 -5.52 2.37
CA GLU A 9 7.45 -6.85 2.61
C GLU A 9 6.45 -6.88 3.76
N ASP A 10 6.60 -6.01 4.75
CA ASP A 10 5.66 -5.93 5.88
C ASP A 10 4.29 -5.42 5.43
N ALA A 11 4.26 -4.41 4.55
CA ALA A 11 3.03 -3.95 3.90
C ALA A 11 2.40 -5.04 3.03
N ARG A 12 3.23 -5.87 2.39
CA ARG A 12 2.74 -7.00 1.60
C ARG A 12 2.02 -8.00 2.46
N ILE A 13 2.61 -8.37 3.58
CA ILE A 13 2.00 -9.29 4.54
C ILE A 13 0.70 -8.68 5.09
N ALA A 14 0.68 -7.40 5.44
CA ALA A 14 -0.51 -6.73 5.97
C ALA A 14 -1.66 -6.69 4.94
N TYR A 15 -1.36 -6.28 3.71
CA TYR A 15 -2.31 -6.29 2.59
C TYR A 15 -2.85 -7.69 2.32
N THR A 16 -1.97 -8.67 2.06
CA THR A 16 -2.42 -10.02 1.66
C THR A 16 -3.24 -10.67 2.76
N THR A 17 -2.83 -10.53 4.03
CA THR A 17 -3.58 -11.11 5.15
C THR A 17 -4.99 -10.52 5.28
N GLY A 18 -5.12 -9.19 5.19
CA GLY A 18 -6.43 -8.54 5.28
C GLY A 18 -7.32 -8.82 4.06
N HIS A 19 -6.72 -8.83 2.87
CA HIS A 19 -7.41 -9.09 1.61
C HIS A 19 -7.90 -10.54 1.52
N GLU A 20 -7.07 -11.52 1.90
CA GLU A 20 -7.45 -12.94 1.97
C GLU A 20 -8.61 -13.16 2.95
N ALA A 21 -8.58 -12.50 4.12
CA ALA A 21 -9.68 -12.58 5.08
C ALA A 21 -10.99 -11.98 4.52
N ALA A 22 -10.90 -10.88 3.75
CA ALA A 22 -12.06 -10.28 3.09
C ALA A 22 -12.65 -11.21 2.01
N ILE A 23 -11.80 -11.83 1.19
CA ILE A 23 -12.21 -12.85 0.20
C ILE A 23 -12.86 -14.04 0.90
N GLU A 24 -12.26 -14.56 1.98
CA GLU A 24 -12.81 -15.71 2.71
C GLU A 24 -14.21 -15.39 3.29
N HIS A 25 -14.39 -14.18 3.84
CA HIS A 25 -15.69 -13.71 4.34
C HIS A 25 -16.74 -13.63 3.23
N ALA A 26 -16.37 -13.09 2.05
CA ALA A 26 -17.26 -13.00 0.88
C ALA A 26 -17.61 -14.38 0.27
N ALA A 27 -16.65 -15.30 0.23
CA ALA A 27 -16.81 -16.63 -0.33
C ALA A 27 -17.68 -17.54 0.55
N ASN A 28 -17.42 -17.55 1.85
CA ASN A 28 -18.04 -18.50 2.79
C ASN A 28 -19.30 -17.94 3.49
N GLY A 29 -19.51 -16.62 3.44
CA GLY A 29 -20.68 -15.98 4.01
C GLY A 29 -21.97 -16.22 3.22
N ARG A 30 -23.09 -15.69 3.75
CA ARG A 30 -24.36 -15.70 3.02
C ARG A 30 -24.21 -14.81 1.78
N LYS A 31 -24.64 -15.27 0.60
CA LYS A 31 -24.70 -14.42 -0.60
C LYS A 31 -25.78 -13.34 -0.45
N SER A 32 -25.44 -12.25 0.21
CA SER A 32 -26.28 -11.08 0.44
C SER A 32 -25.47 -9.79 0.33
N ARG A 33 -26.18 -8.66 0.24
CA ARG A 33 -25.54 -7.34 0.16
C ARG A 33 -24.79 -6.98 1.43
N GLU A 34 -25.29 -7.43 2.57
CA GLU A 34 -24.72 -7.19 3.89
C GLU A 34 -23.35 -7.87 4.02
N THR A 35 -23.25 -9.15 3.66
CA THR A 35 -21.97 -9.88 3.67
C THR A 35 -20.96 -9.27 2.71
N LEU A 36 -21.40 -8.88 1.50
CA LEU A 36 -20.51 -8.20 0.55
C LEU A 36 -20.03 -6.84 1.10
N PHE A 37 -20.91 -6.07 1.75
CA PHE A 37 -20.53 -4.81 2.37
C PHE A 37 -19.51 -5.00 3.50
N GLU A 38 -19.71 -5.99 4.36
CA GLU A 38 -18.74 -6.35 5.41
C GLU A 38 -17.38 -6.74 4.82
N ALA A 39 -17.37 -7.56 3.77
CA ALA A 39 -16.14 -7.95 3.08
C ALA A 39 -15.43 -6.73 2.46
N TYR A 40 -16.17 -5.78 1.87
CA TYR A 40 -15.56 -4.54 1.39
C TYR A 40 -15.00 -3.66 2.51
N VAL A 41 -15.64 -3.61 3.68
CA VAL A 41 -15.09 -2.88 4.84
C VAL A 41 -13.78 -3.53 5.28
N MET A 42 -13.73 -4.86 5.38
CA MET A 42 -12.49 -5.58 5.69
C MET A 42 -11.41 -5.30 4.64
N ASN A 43 -11.78 -5.35 3.35
CA ASN A 43 -10.86 -5.09 2.26
C ASN A 43 -10.33 -3.66 2.26
N ALA A 44 -11.15 -2.67 2.61
CA ALA A 44 -10.72 -1.28 2.68
C ALA A 44 -9.61 -1.06 3.72
N PHE A 45 -9.61 -1.81 4.83
CA PHE A 45 -8.49 -1.81 5.78
C PHE A 45 -7.23 -2.45 5.19
N ALA A 46 -7.37 -3.48 4.36
CA ALA A 46 -6.25 -4.09 3.65
C ALA A 46 -5.70 -3.15 2.56
N ASP A 47 -6.58 -2.51 1.80
CA ASP A 47 -6.26 -1.60 0.70
C ASP A 47 -5.49 -0.36 1.17
N HIS A 48 -5.58 0.01 2.44
CA HIS A 48 -4.68 0.99 3.04
C HIS A 48 -3.21 0.62 2.81
N TYR A 49 -2.83 -0.64 3.08
CA TYR A 49 -1.48 -1.14 2.84
C TYR A 49 -1.20 -1.38 1.35
N LEU A 50 -2.24 -1.65 0.54
CA LEU A 50 -2.09 -1.67 -0.92
C LEU A 50 -1.66 -0.30 -1.45
N GLN A 51 -2.22 0.78 -0.90
CA GLN A 51 -1.88 2.14 -1.28
C GLN A 51 -0.42 2.50 -0.93
N ASP A 52 0.13 1.93 0.15
CA ASP A 52 1.54 2.15 0.53
C ASP A 52 2.52 1.67 -0.56
N PHE A 53 2.16 0.69 -1.39
CA PHE A 53 2.95 0.29 -2.56
C PHE A 53 3.02 1.33 -3.68
N PHE A 54 2.23 2.39 -3.59
CA PHE A 54 2.28 3.52 -4.50
C PHE A 54 2.91 4.75 -3.85
N LEU A 55 3.39 4.66 -2.60
CA LEU A 55 3.99 5.77 -1.89
C LEU A 55 5.51 5.58 -1.81
N ALA A 56 6.26 6.44 -2.49
CA ALA A 56 7.71 6.29 -2.67
C ALA A 56 8.50 6.09 -1.35
N GLY A 57 8.14 6.82 -0.30
CA GLY A 57 8.78 6.73 1.02
C GLY A 57 8.62 5.37 1.72
N TYR A 58 7.70 4.53 1.27
CA TYR A 58 7.44 3.20 1.84
C TYR A 58 8.07 2.06 1.02
N LEU A 59 8.55 2.35 -0.19
CA LEU A 59 9.05 1.32 -1.11
C LEU A 59 10.41 0.76 -0.71
N ARG A 60 11.35 1.62 -0.31
CA ARG A 60 12.75 1.23 -0.09
C ARG A 60 13.31 1.57 1.27
N VAL A 61 12.54 2.21 2.16
CA VAL A 61 13.02 2.59 3.48
C VAL A 61 13.01 1.36 4.39
N PRO A 62 14.16 0.87 4.89
CA PRO A 62 14.24 -0.37 5.63
C PRO A 62 13.91 -0.15 7.12
N ARG A 63 12.73 0.40 7.43
CA ARG A 63 12.36 0.83 8.80
C ARG A 63 12.54 -0.27 9.84
N ARG A 64 12.09 -1.50 9.55
CA ARG A 64 12.23 -2.65 10.47
C ARG A 64 13.71 -2.99 10.75
N LEU A 65 14.57 -2.94 9.73
CA LEU A 65 16.00 -3.27 9.88
C LEU A 65 16.76 -2.19 10.65
N LEU A 66 16.37 -0.92 10.49
CA LEU A 66 17.00 0.21 11.18
C LEU A 66 16.48 0.41 12.61
N TYR A 67 15.32 -0.15 12.94
CA TYR A 67 14.70 0.02 14.24
C TYR A 67 15.57 -0.54 15.37
N GLY A 68 15.74 0.25 16.43
CA GLY A 68 16.50 -0.15 17.61
C GLY A 68 18.03 -0.19 17.41
N MET A 69 18.53 0.13 16.21
CA MET A 69 19.95 0.42 16.02
C MET A 69 20.34 1.67 16.84
N THR A 70 21.57 1.71 17.33
CA THR A 70 22.03 2.79 18.20
C THR A 70 22.05 4.15 17.47
N GLY A 71 21.88 5.24 18.23
CA GLY A 71 21.97 6.59 17.69
C GLY A 71 20.68 7.06 17.01
N MET A 72 20.79 7.57 15.79
CA MET A 72 19.72 8.31 15.08
C MET A 72 19.06 7.50 13.95
N ALA A 73 19.17 6.16 13.96
CA ALA A 73 18.72 5.30 12.86
C ALA A 73 17.25 5.52 12.47
N ASP A 74 16.34 5.60 13.45
CA ASP A 74 14.92 5.87 13.19
C ASP A 74 14.69 7.24 12.52
N LYS A 75 15.47 8.26 12.90
CA LYS A 75 15.38 9.59 12.29
C LYS A 75 15.94 9.60 10.86
N LEU A 76 17.02 8.86 10.61
CA LEU A 76 17.57 8.72 9.27
C LEU A 76 16.60 7.97 8.36
N ALA A 77 15.96 6.91 8.86
CA ALA A 77 14.89 6.22 8.15
C ALA A 77 13.73 7.18 7.81
N GLN A 78 13.34 8.04 8.75
CA GLN A 78 12.33 9.07 8.49
C GLN A 78 12.77 10.07 7.42
N TYR A 79 14.04 10.53 7.44
CA TYR A 79 14.54 11.43 6.41
C TYR A 79 14.58 10.80 5.03
N MET A 80 14.98 9.53 4.92
CA MET A 80 14.91 8.79 3.65
C MET A 80 13.46 8.71 3.14
N HIS A 81 12.52 8.40 4.02
CA HIS A 81 11.09 8.35 3.69
C HIS A 81 10.58 9.69 3.17
N ASP A 82 10.91 10.79 3.85
CA ASP A 82 10.42 12.12 3.50
C ASP A 82 11.07 12.64 2.22
N GLU A 83 12.37 12.35 2.01
CA GLU A 83 13.10 12.66 0.78
C GLU A 83 12.47 11.97 -0.42
N ASP A 84 12.29 10.65 -0.35
CA ASP A 84 11.68 9.87 -1.43
C ASP A 84 10.24 10.31 -1.69
N SER A 85 9.48 10.61 -0.64
CA SER A 85 8.11 11.09 -0.78
C SER A 85 8.03 12.45 -1.50
N ALA A 86 8.98 13.35 -1.23
CA ALA A 86 9.00 14.69 -1.78
C ALA A 86 9.55 14.75 -3.21
N PHE A 87 10.63 14.01 -3.50
CA PHE A 87 11.33 14.06 -4.79
C PHE A 87 10.91 12.96 -5.76
N GLY A 88 10.27 11.91 -5.25
CA GLY A 88 9.82 10.77 -6.03
C GLY A 88 10.92 9.77 -6.35
N LEU A 89 10.50 8.57 -6.74
CA LEU A 89 11.36 7.47 -7.18
C LEU A 89 10.98 7.02 -8.57
N GLN A 90 11.97 6.69 -9.40
CA GLN A 90 11.73 5.97 -10.65
C GLN A 90 11.44 4.51 -10.33
N VAL A 91 10.26 4.04 -10.72
CA VAL A 91 9.79 2.67 -10.48
C VAL A 91 9.45 1.99 -11.80
N GLU A 92 9.46 0.66 -11.77
CA GLU A 92 9.14 -0.21 -12.91
C GLU A 92 8.22 -1.33 -12.42
N ASP A 93 7.17 -1.64 -13.18
CA ASP A 93 6.33 -2.82 -12.92
C ASP A 93 6.80 -4.05 -13.73
N ALA A 94 6.23 -5.22 -13.44
CA ALA A 94 6.60 -6.47 -14.09
C ALA A 94 6.40 -6.49 -15.61
N SER A 95 5.64 -5.54 -16.18
CA SER A 95 5.47 -5.38 -17.63
C SER A 95 6.59 -4.54 -18.28
N GLY A 96 7.47 -3.95 -17.47
CA GLY A 96 8.52 -3.02 -17.91
C GLY A 96 8.05 -1.57 -18.04
N SER A 97 6.80 -1.24 -17.64
CA SER A 97 6.32 0.13 -17.63
C SER A 97 7.00 0.92 -16.52
N ARG A 98 7.55 2.11 -16.85
CA ARG A 98 8.28 2.98 -15.93
C ARG A 98 7.55 4.30 -15.67
N TRP A 99 7.56 4.76 -14.42
CA TRP A 99 7.04 6.08 -14.04
C TRP A 99 7.73 6.59 -12.78
N THR A 100 7.45 7.85 -12.43
CA THR A 100 7.88 8.42 -11.14
C THR A 100 6.76 8.29 -10.13
N ALA A 101 7.01 7.58 -9.03
CA ALA A 101 6.10 7.51 -7.89
C ALA A 101 6.51 8.57 -6.87
N PHE A 102 5.55 9.38 -6.39
CA PHE A 102 5.73 10.26 -5.24
C PHE A 102 5.04 9.67 -4.01
N GLY A 103 5.34 10.19 -2.82
CA GLY A 103 4.82 9.66 -1.56
C GLY A 103 3.82 10.58 -0.87
N ASP A 104 3.95 10.66 0.45
CA ASP A 104 3.02 11.38 1.33
C ASP A 104 2.70 12.79 0.83
N ARG A 105 1.41 13.13 0.87
CA ARG A 105 0.84 14.43 0.47
C ARG A 105 0.98 14.76 -1.02
N LYS A 106 1.39 13.81 -1.86
CA LYS A 106 1.52 13.98 -3.32
C LYS A 106 0.47 13.23 -4.13
N LEU A 107 -0.42 12.46 -3.51
CA LEU A 107 -1.38 11.60 -4.22
C LEU A 107 -2.21 12.35 -5.28
N LEU A 108 -2.70 13.55 -4.95
CA LEU A 108 -3.54 14.36 -5.84
C LEU A 108 -2.76 15.44 -6.59
N ASP A 109 -1.43 15.51 -6.42
CA ASP A 109 -0.60 16.45 -7.17
C ASP A 109 -0.56 16.01 -8.64
N LYS A 110 -0.65 16.98 -9.56
CA LYS A 110 -0.58 16.71 -11.01
C LYS A 110 0.66 15.92 -11.43
N VAL A 111 1.79 16.13 -10.74
CA VAL A 111 3.05 15.42 -11.04
C VAL A 111 2.96 13.92 -10.75
N ASN A 112 2.00 13.48 -9.92
CA ASN A 112 1.82 12.10 -9.48
C ASN A 112 0.63 11.41 -10.18
N GLU A 113 0.06 12.00 -11.23
CA GLU A 113 -1.16 11.52 -11.90
C GLU A 113 -1.03 10.06 -12.40
N VAL A 114 0.10 9.69 -12.99
CA VAL A 114 0.34 8.32 -13.46
C VAL A 114 0.29 7.31 -12.31
N ASN A 115 0.88 7.68 -11.17
CA ASN A 115 0.92 6.85 -9.99
C ASN A 115 -0.47 6.75 -9.32
N LEU A 116 -1.23 7.84 -9.29
CA LEU A 116 -2.64 7.84 -8.86
C LEU A 116 -3.49 6.89 -9.70
N LEU A 117 -3.36 6.92 -11.03
CA LEU A 117 -4.11 6.02 -11.92
C LEU A 117 -3.75 4.55 -11.67
N LYS A 118 -2.47 4.24 -11.44
CA LYS A 118 -2.03 2.88 -11.09
C LYS A 118 -2.55 2.43 -9.73
N CYS A 119 -2.52 3.30 -8.73
CA CYS A 119 -3.07 3.05 -7.40
C CYS A 119 -4.58 2.77 -7.46
N GLN A 120 -5.34 3.60 -8.21
CA GLN A 120 -6.77 3.38 -8.43
C GLN A 120 -7.08 2.08 -9.17
N ALA A 121 -6.28 1.73 -10.18
CA ALA A 121 -6.42 0.47 -10.89
C ALA A 121 -6.19 -0.74 -9.97
N ALA A 122 -5.18 -0.68 -9.10
CA ALA A 122 -4.91 -1.72 -8.11
C ALA A 122 -6.05 -1.85 -7.08
N ALA A 123 -6.52 -0.74 -6.52
CA ALA A 123 -7.65 -0.75 -5.58
C ALA A 123 -8.95 -1.27 -6.23
N ALA A 124 -9.20 -0.92 -7.50
CA ALA A 124 -10.34 -1.43 -8.25
C ALA A 124 -10.23 -2.94 -8.52
N ALA A 125 -9.03 -3.46 -8.79
CA ALA A 125 -8.79 -4.89 -8.94
C ALA A 125 -8.99 -5.64 -7.63
N SER A 126 -8.42 -5.15 -6.53
CA SER A 126 -8.61 -5.69 -5.17
C SER A 126 -10.10 -5.77 -4.80
N ALA A 127 -10.87 -4.69 -5.01
CA ALA A 127 -12.30 -4.71 -4.76
C ALA A 127 -13.06 -5.68 -5.69
N ARG A 128 -12.63 -5.83 -6.95
CA ARG A 128 -13.23 -6.80 -7.88
C ARG A 128 -13.02 -8.23 -7.40
N GLU A 129 -11.83 -8.56 -6.91
CA GLU A 129 -11.51 -9.90 -6.39
C GLU A 129 -12.42 -10.29 -5.22
N VAL A 130 -12.73 -9.34 -4.32
CA VAL A 130 -13.71 -9.54 -3.23
C VAL A 130 -15.13 -9.74 -3.76
N TYR A 131 -15.53 -9.02 -4.82
CA TYR A 131 -16.85 -9.18 -5.44
C TYR A 131 -17.03 -10.54 -6.11
N ASP A 132 -15.97 -11.07 -6.72
CA ASP A 132 -15.99 -12.31 -7.51
C ASP A 132 -15.84 -13.59 -6.66
N ALA A 133 -15.53 -13.45 -5.36
CA ALA A 133 -15.43 -14.54 -4.38
C ALA A 133 -16.80 -15.17 -4.01
#